data_AF-A0A7C1NKG3-F1
#
_entry.id   AF-A0A7C1NKG3-F1
#
_cell.length_a   1.000
_cell.length_b   1.000
_cell.length_c   1.000
_cell.angle_alpha   90.00
_cell.angle_beta   90.00
_cell.angle_gamma   90.00
#
_symmetry.space_group_name_H-M   'P 1'
#
loop_
_entity.id
_entity.type
_entity.pdbx_description
1 polymer ?
#
loop_
_entity_poly.entity_id
_entity_poly.type
_entity_poly.pdbx_seq_one_letter_code
_entity_poly.pdbx_strand_id
1 'polypeptide(L)'
;MSDEVKSVPEEQIVNEVNTEVKEARPVDIQRDNRNGQRNDRPQARGPYRPYYKRRKVCKFCIKKATINYRDGVALKRFTTERGKILPRRITGTCAKHQRQLATAIKRARALALLPYVAK
;
A
#
# COMPACT_ATOMS: atom_id res chain seq x y z
N MET A 1 -51.38 36.01 -20.48
CA MET A 1 -51.57 35.03 -21.57
C MET A 1 -50.19 34.80 -22.13
N SER A 2 -49.37 34.05 -21.40
CA SER A 2 -49.35 32.58 -21.42
C SER A 2 -48.83 32.09 -22.76
N ASP A 3 -47.67 31.42 -22.66
CA ASP A 3 -47.23 30.32 -23.50
C ASP A 3 -46.78 30.66 -24.92
N GLU A 4 -45.48 30.49 -25.18
CA GLU A 4 -45.00 29.19 -25.68
C GLU A 4 -43.47 29.15 -25.76
N VAL A 5 -42.92 28.14 -25.12
CA VAL A 5 -41.54 27.66 -25.25
C VAL A 5 -41.35 27.11 -26.67
N LYS A 6 -40.41 27.66 -27.44
CA LYS A 6 -39.80 26.94 -28.58
C LYS A 6 -38.28 26.94 -28.43
N SER A 7 -37.84 25.80 -27.91
CA SER A 7 -36.50 25.21 -27.99
C SER A 7 -35.66 25.70 -29.17
N VAL A 8 -34.52 26.31 -28.86
CA VAL A 8 -33.42 26.49 -29.81
C VAL A 8 -32.82 25.11 -30.07
N PRO A 9 -32.68 24.67 -31.34
CA PRO A 9 -32.15 23.36 -31.67
C PRO A 9 -30.66 23.29 -31.36
N GLU A 10 -30.29 22.34 -30.51
CA GLU A 10 -28.95 22.09 -29.96
C GLU A 10 -27.99 21.42 -30.97
N GLU A 11 -28.32 21.39 -32.26
CA GLU A 11 -27.67 20.52 -33.24
C GLU A 11 -26.42 21.11 -33.92
N GLN A 12 -25.98 22.32 -33.57
CA GLN A 12 -24.83 22.95 -34.26
C GLN A 12 -23.47 22.82 -33.55
N ILE A 13 -23.40 22.39 -32.29
CA ILE A 13 -22.11 22.31 -31.56
C ILE A 13 -21.42 20.94 -31.73
N VAL A 14 -22.14 19.90 -32.18
CA VAL A 14 -21.60 18.53 -32.28
C VAL A 14 -20.79 18.24 -33.55
N ASN A 15 -20.74 19.16 -34.52
CA ASN A 15 -20.15 18.88 -35.84
C ASN A 15 -18.69 19.32 -36.00
N GLU A 16 -18.08 19.98 -35.01
CA GLU A 16 -16.65 20.35 -35.04
C GLU A 16 -15.72 19.35 -34.34
N VAL A 17 -16.22 18.39 -33.56
CA VAL A 17 -15.35 17.40 -32.88
C VAL A 17 -15.21 16.08 -33.67
N ASN A 18 -15.98 15.91 -34.75
CA ASN A 18 -16.09 14.63 -35.47
C ASN A 18 -15.17 14.49 -36.70
N THR A 19 -14.21 15.39 -36.92
CA THR A 19 -13.29 15.32 -38.07
C THR A 19 -11.96 14.60 -37.82
N GLU A 20 -11.65 14.13 -36.60
CA GLU A 20 -10.34 13.53 -36.30
C GLU A 20 -10.29 11.99 -36.21
N VAL A 21 -11.37 11.25 -36.46
CA VAL A 21 -11.38 9.77 -36.26
C VAL A 21 -11.44 8.95 -37.55
N LYS A 22 -11.00 9.50 -38.70
CA LYS A 22 -11.13 8.82 -40.00
C LYS A 22 -9.91 8.06 -40.55
N GLU A 23 -8.86 7.84 -39.76
CA GLU A 23 -7.75 6.95 -40.18
C GLU A 23 -7.37 5.90 -39.12
N ALA A 24 -8.32 5.04 -38.74
CA ALA A 24 -7.98 3.75 -38.14
C ALA A 24 -7.60 2.77 -39.26
N ARG A 25 -6.29 2.60 -39.48
CA ARG A 25 -5.74 1.56 -40.37
C ARG A 25 -6.16 0.16 -39.87
N PRO A 26 -6.51 -0.78 -40.76
CA PRO A 26 -6.79 -2.15 -40.37
C PRO A 26 -5.49 -2.80 -39.87
N VAL A 27 -5.49 -3.29 -38.64
CA VAL A 27 -4.41 -4.14 -38.14
C VAL A 27 -4.74 -5.56 -38.56
N ASP A 28 -4.08 -6.02 -39.62
CA ASP A 28 -4.20 -7.39 -40.12
C ASP A 28 -3.81 -8.39 -39.02
N ILE A 29 -4.79 -9.17 -38.55
CA ILE A 29 -4.55 -10.31 -37.67
C ILE A 29 -4.05 -11.46 -38.55
N GLN A 30 -2.79 -11.38 -39.00
CA GLN A 30 -2.11 -12.49 -39.62
C GLN A 30 -1.48 -13.38 -38.54
N ARG A 31 -2.06 -14.56 -38.44
CA ARG A 31 -1.75 -15.61 -37.48
C ARG A 31 -0.49 -16.35 -37.94
N ASP A 32 0.68 -15.86 -37.54
CA ASP A 32 1.95 -16.51 -37.84
C ASP A 32 2.17 -17.72 -36.93
N ASN A 33 1.78 -18.88 -37.46
CA ASN A 33 2.05 -20.20 -36.90
C ASN A 33 3.50 -20.61 -37.20
N ARG A 34 4.48 -20.00 -36.53
CA ARG A 34 5.88 -20.46 -36.55
C ARG A 34 6.20 -21.27 -35.32
N ASN A 35 5.82 -22.54 -35.42
CA ASN A 35 6.31 -23.63 -34.61
C ASN A 35 7.84 -23.76 -34.86
N GLY A 36 8.65 -23.38 -33.87
CA GLY A 36 10.10 -23.31 -33.99
C GLY A 36 10.80 -23.60 -32.66
N GLN A 37 10.89 -24.90 -32.35
CA GLN A 37 11.97 -25.55 -31.59
C GLN A 37 12.50 -24.82 -30.35
N ARG A 38 11.80 -25.08 -29.24
CA ARG A 38 12.33 -25.07 -27.87
C ARG A 38 13.51 -26.05 -27.83
N ASN A 39 14.70 -25.68 -27.35
CA ASN A 39 15.62 -26.61 -26.64
C ASN A 39 16.90 -26.05 -25.98
N ASP A 40 17.11 -24.73 -25.82
CA ASP A 40 18.27 -24.22 -25.06
C ASP A 40 17.89 -23.67 -23.68
N ARG A 41 17.25 -24.50 -22.84
CA ARG A 41 16.97 -24.15 -21.44
C ARG A 41 18.07 -24.72 -20.55
N PRO A 42 19.03 -23.91 -20.05
CA PRO A 42 20.07 -24.41 -19.15
C PRO A 42 19.41 -25.06 -17.92
N GLN A 43 19.89 -26.26 -17.59
CA GLN A 43 19.33 -27.14 -16.59
C GLN A 43 19.15 -26.47 -15.22
N ALA A 44 17.99 -26.79 -14.63
CA ALA A 44 17.45 -26.35 -13.36
C ALA A 44 18.50 -25.95 -12.31
N ARG A 45 18.58 -24.65 -12.03
CA ARG A 45 18.89 -24.21 -10.65
C ARG A 45 17.80 -24.82 -9.78
N GLY A 46 18.19 -25.71 -8.85
CA GLY A 46 17.28 -26.43 -7.97
C GLY A 46 16.24 -25.52 -7.32
N PRO A 47 15.09 -26.05 -6.88
CA PRO A 47 13.97 -25.24 -6.45
C PRO A 47 14.44 -24.29 -5.34
N TYR A 48 14.48 -22.99 -5.66
CA TYR A 48 14.71 -21.93 -4.68
C TYR A 48 13.56 -22.01 -3.67
N ARG A 49 13.75 -22.79 -2.61
CA ARG A 49 12.83 -22.82 -1.47
C ARG A 49 13.01 -21.46 -0.80
N PRO A 50 12.03 -20.55 -0.92
CA PRO A 50 12.14 -19.28 -0.22
C PRO A 50 12.16 -19.63 1.26
N TYR A 51 13.23 -19.23 1.95
CA TYR A 51 13.35 -19.41 3.38
C TYR A 51 12.27 -18.55 4.05
N TYR A 52 11.10 -19.15 4.28
CA TYR A 52 10.01 -18.50 4.99
C TYR A 52 10.46 -18.29 6.44
N LYS A 53 10.90 -17.06 6.72
CA LYS A 53 11.26 -16.65 8.08
C LYS A 53 10.05 -16.86 8.98
N ARG A 54 10.19 -17.71 10.00
CA ARG A 54 9.11 -17.99 10.96
C ARG A 54 8.55 -16.68 11.51
N ARG A 55 7.22 -16.57 11.55
CA ARG A 55 6.54 -15.38 12.07
C ARG A 55 6.85 -15.25 13.57
N LYS A 56 7.36 -14.09 13.99
CA LYS A 56 7.59 -13.78 15.40
C LYS A 56 6.23 -13.72 16.13
N VAL A 57 6.18 -14.32 17.32
CA VAL A 57 4.99 -14.25 18.18
C VAL A 57 4.96 -12.91 18.91
N CYS A 58 3.77 -12.32 19.02
CA CYS A 58 3.60 -11.04 19.68
C CYS A 58 3.74 -11.16 21.21
N LYS A 59 4.71 -10.42 21.75
CA LYS A 59 4.97 -10.34 23.20
C LYS A 59 3.75 -9.89 24.01
N PHE A 60 2.96 -8.95 23.48
CA PHE A 60 1.75 -8.45 24.14
C PHE A 60 0.59 -9.46 24.12
N CYS A 61 0.47 -10.27 23.06
CA CYS A 61 -0.55 -11.33 23.01
C CYS A 61 -0.29 -12.40 24.07
N ILE A 62 0.97 -12.82 24.23
CA ILE A 62 1.34 -13.83 25.24
C ILE A 62 1.10 -13.30 26.64
N LYS A 63 1.57 -12.07 26.91
CA LYS A 63 1.47 -11.46 28.25
C LYS A 63 0.08 -10.92 28.58
N LYS A 64 -0.86 -10.90 27.61
CA LYS A 64 -2.18 -10.24 27.71
C LYS A 64 -2.13 -8.85 28.36
N ALA A 65 -1.05 -8.11 28.10
CA ALA A 65 -0.80 -6.83 28.73
C ALA A 65 -1.48 -5.70 27.95
N THR A 66 -2.15 -4.80 28.66
CA THR A 66 -2.73 -3.59 28.08
C THR A 66 -1.63 -2.53 27.87
N ILE A 67 -1.75 -1.76 26.77
CA ILE A 67 -0.73 -0.77 26.39
C ILE A 67 -1.23 0.60 26.82
N ASN A 68 -0.66 1.12 27.92
CA ASN A 68 -0.96 2.46 28.43
C ASN A 68 0.10 3.48 28.00
N TYR A 69 -0.32 4.73 27.84
CA TYR A 69 0.58 5.83 27.46
C TYR A 69 1.35 6.43 28.64
N ARG A 70 0.92 6.15 29.87
CA ARG A 70 1.54 6.65 31.11
C ARG A 70 2.86 5.95 31.41
N ASP A 71 3.03 4.71 30.93
CA ASP A 71 4.19 3.88 31.22
C ASP A 71 5.35 4.15 30.24
N GLY A 72 6.05 5.28 30.44
CA GLY A 72 7.16 5.70 29.58
C GLY A 72 8.29 4.65 29.48
N VAL A 73 8.57 3.93 30.56
CA VAL A 73 9.63 2.89 30.62
C VAL A 73 9.31 1.71 29.68
N ALA A 74 8.05 1.29 29.65
CA ALA A 74 7.61 0.20 28.77
C ALA A 74 7.67 0.63 27.30
N LEU A 75 7.26 1.86 27.00
CA LEU A 75 7.21 2.41 25.65
C LEU A 75 8.62 2.73 25.09
N LYS A 76 9.57 3.11 25.94
CA LYS A 76 10.97 3.38 25.55
C LYS A 76 11.64 2.18 24.90
N ARG A 77 11.26 0.95 25.26
CA ARG A 77 11.75 -0.29 24.63
C ARG A 77 11.30 -0.47 23.17
N PHE A 78 10.26 0.24 22.76
CA PHE A 78 9.70 0.21 21.40
C PHE A 78 10.09 1.44 20.57
N THR A 79 10.94 2.31 21.12
CA THR A 79 11.57 3.41 20.41
C THR A 79 13.04 3.12 20.17
N THR A 80 13.59 3.59 19.07
CA THR A 80 15.04 3.63 18.86
C THR A 80 15.68 4.65 19.78
N GLU A 81 16.99 4.62 19.93
CA GLU A 81 17.76 5.68 20.61
C GLU A 81 17.43 7.06 20.05
N ARG A 82 17.32 7.19 18.73
CA ARG A 82 16.93 8.43 18.03
C ARG A 82 15.49 8.90 18.27
N GLY A 83 14.70 8.16 19.05
CA GLY A 83 13.29 8.45 19.34
C GLY A 83 12.29 7.98 18.28
N LYS A 84 12.72 7.35 17.16
CA LYS A 84 11.80 6.78 16.14
C LYS A 84 11.08 5.54 16.66
N ILE A 85 9.85 5.29 16.19
CA ILE A 85 9.08 4.09 16.59
C ILE A 85 9.65 2.87 15.84
N LEU A 86 9.94 1.79 16.57
CA LEU A 86 10.42 0.55 15.96
C LEU A 86 9.31 -0.12 15.12
N PRO A 87 9.62 -0.56 13.89
CA PRO A 87 8.64 -1.23 13.05
C PRO A 87 8.33 -2.63 13.56
N ARG A 88 7.11 -3.10 13.25
CA ARG A 88 6.59 -4.43 13.62
C ARG A 88 7.55 -5.58 13.29
N ARG A 89 8.30 -5.50 12.19
CA ARG A 89 9.24 -6.56 11.75
C ARG A 89 10.36 -6.83 12.77
N ILE A 90 10.76 -5.79 13.52
CA ILE A 90 11.82 -5.89 14.52
C ILE A 90 11.21 -6.34 15.85
N THR A 91 10.16 -5.65 16.30
CA THR A 91 9.51 -5.88 17.60
C THR A 91 8.73 -7.20 17.67
N GLY A 92 8.22 -7.69 16.54
CA GLY A 92 7.39 -8.89 16.45
C GLY A 92 5.97 -8.72 16.99
N THR A 93 5.47 -7.49 17.12
CA THR A 93 4.11 -7.21 17.64
C THR A 93 3.02 -7.62 16.65
N CYS A 94 1.78 -7.79 17.10
CA CYS A 94 0.62 -7.97 16.21
C CYS A 94 0.21 -6.63 15.58
N ALA A 95 -0.47 -6.65 14.44
CA ALA A 95 -0.94 -5.43 13.78
C ALA A 95 -1.85 -4.58 14.68
N LYS A 96 -2.77 -5.23 15.43
CA LYS A 96 -3.65 -4.57 16.40
C LYS A 96 -2.86 -3.84 17.50
N HIS A 97 -1.94 -4.55 18.15
CA HIS A 97 -1.08 -3.99 19.19
C HIS A 97 -0.13 -2.90 18.66
N GLN A 98 0.38 -3.03 17.43
CA GLN A 98 1.26 -2.00 16.86
C GLN A 98 0.51 -0.68 16.64
N ARG A 99 -0.77 -0.71 16.23
CA ARG A 99 -1.60 0.51 16.09
C ARG A 99 -1.83 1.16 17.46
N GLN A 100 -2.22 0.37 18.45
CA GLN A 100 -2.40 0.85 19.83
C GLN A 100 -1.11 1.43 20.41
N LEU A 101 0.02 0.77 20.19
CA LEU A 101 1.35 1.20 20.61
C LEU A 101 1.77 2.51 19.94
N ALA A 102 1.53 2.66 18.64
CA ALA A 102 1.80 3.91 17.94
C ALA A 102 0.97 5.08 18.51
N THR A 103 -0.32 4.86 18.79
CA THR A 103 -1.18 5.86 19.43
C THR A 103 -0.71 6.19 20.84
N ALA A 104 -0.35 5.19 21.64
CA ALA A 104 0.16 5.38 22.99
C ALA A 104 1.48 6.17 23.00
N ILE A 105 2.43 5.86 22.10
CA ILE A 105 3.70 6.61 21.98
C ILE A 105 3.43 8.05 21.57
N LYS A 106 2.54 8.31 20.61
CA LYS A 106 2.20 9.68 20.20
C LYS A 106 1.64 10.49 21.37
N ARG A 107 0.74 9.90 22.17
CA ARG A 107 0.20 10.51 23.39
C ARG A 107 1.30 10.75 24.44
N ALA A 108 2.16 9.77 24.67
CA ALA A 108 3.28 9.90 25.61
C ALA A 108 4.26 11.02 25.22
N ARG A 109 4.50 11.23 23.92
CA ARG A 109 5.32 12.34 23.43
C ARG A 109 4.67 13.71 23.63
N ALA A 110 3.35 13.82 23.50
CA ALA A 110 2.64 15.06 23.80
C ALA A 110 2.72 15.43 25.29
N LEU A 111 2.84 14.43 26.17
CA LEU A 111 3.04 14.60 27.61
C LEU A 111 4.50 14.69 28.04
N ALA A 112 5.44 14.83 27.11
CA ALA A 112 6.89 14.89 27.35
C ALA A 112 7.50 13.65 28.06
N LEU A 113 6.80 12.50 28.09
CA LEU A 113 7.34 11.25 28.65
C LEU A 113 8.38 10.59 27.73
N LEU A 114 8.32 10.88 26.42
CA LEU A 114 9.25 10.38 25.41
C LEU A 114 9.67 11.52 24.48
N PRO A 115 10.94 11.55 24.03
CA PRO A 115 11.40 12.56 23.09
C PRO A 115 10.90 12.30 21.66
N TYR A 116 10.72 13.38 20.88
CA TYR A 116 10.52 13.31 19.43
C TYR A 116 11.83 13.03 18.68
N VAL A 117 12.91 13.66 19.14
CA VAL A 117 14.27 13.53 18.62
C VAL A 117 15.19 13.41 19.82
N ALA A 118 15.98 12.34 19.89
CA ALA A 118 17.10 12.29 20.82
C ALA A 118 18.31 12.96 20.17
N LYS A 119 18.99 13.82 20.94
CA LYS A 119 20.27 14.43 20.56
C LYS A 119 21.32 13.34 20.38
#